data_AF-W6JIB0-F1
#
_entry.id   AF-W6JIB0-F1
#
_cell.length_a   1.000
_cell.length_b   1.000
_cell.length_c   1.000
_cell.angle_alpha   90.00
_cell.angle_beta   90.00
_cell.angle_gamma   90.00
#
_symmetry.space_group_name_H-M   'P 1'
#
loop_
_entity.id
_entity.type
_entity.pdbx_description
1 polymer ?
#
loop_
_entity_poly.entity_id
_entity_poly.type
_entity_poly.pdbx_seq_one_letter_code
_entity_poly.pdbx_strand_id
1 'polypeptide(L)' 'HPMTRAFITHAGSHGVYESICNGVPMVMMPLFGDQMDNATRMETKGAGVTLNVLEMTSEDLENALKAVINDK' A
#
# COMPACT_ATOMS: atom_id res chain seq x y z
N HIS A 1 -3.20 11.85 10.22
CA HIS A 1 -2.91 13.29 10.30
C HIS A 1 -3.22 13.91 8.93
N PRO A 2 -3.74 15.16 8.81
CA PRO A 2 -4.15 15.73 7.52
C PRO A 2 -3.05 15.82 6.45
N MET A 3 -1.79 15.86 6.88
CA MET A 3 -0.62 15.88 5.99
C MET A 3 -0.09 14.50 5.59
N THR A 4 -0.71 13.41 6.07
CA THR A 4 -0.32 12.05 5.66
C THR A 4 -0.71 11.84 4.20
N ARG A 5 0.27 11.46 3.35
CA ARG A 5 0.08 11.33 1.90
C ARG A 5 0.08 9.89 1.39
N ALA A 6 0.80 9.01 2.07
CA ALA A 6 0.88 7.59 1.71
C ALA A 6 1.12 6.77 2.97
N PHE A 7 0.73 5.50 2.94
CA PHE A 7 1.00 4.54 4.01
C PHE A 7 1.69 3.30 3.45
N ILE A 8 2.90 3.04 3.93
CA ILE A 8 3.62 1.80 3.61
C ILE A 8 3.22 0.74 4.63
N THR A 9 2.68 -0.39 4.17
CA THR A 9 2.09 -1.40 5.05
C THR A 9 2.30 -2.81 4.52
N HIS A 10 2.36 -3.79 5.42
CA HIS A 10 2.29 -5.21 5.08
C HIS A 10 0.88 -5.71 4.67
N ALA A 11 -0.09 -4.83 4.45
CA ALA A 11 -1.49 -5.17 4.13
C ALA A 11 -2.22 -6.03 5.19
N GLY A 12 -1.81 -5.92 6.46
CA GLY A 12 -2.59 -6.48 7.57
C GLY A 12 -3.96 -5.79 7.71
N SER A 13 -4.98 -6.55 8.09
CA SER A 13 -6.39 -6.12 8.14
C SER A 13 -6.62 -4.78 8.86
N HIS A 14 -5.98 -4.55 10.02
CA HIS A 14 -6.12 -3.31 10.77
C HIS A 14 -5.50 -2.10 10.06
N GLY A 15 -4.29 -2.25 9.52
CA GLY A 15 -3.62 -1.17 8.80
C GLY A 15 -4.36 -0.78 7.51
N VAL A 16 -4.90 -1.78 6.81
CA VAL A 16 -5.78 -1.54 5.65
C VAL A 16 -7.01 -0.74 6.05
N TYR A 17 -7.68 -1.13 7.14
CA TYR A 17 -8.85 -0.41 7.65
C TYR A 17 -8.53 1.04 8.01
N GLU A 18 -7.44 1.27 8.76
CA GLU A 18 -6.97 2.61 9.13
C GLU A 18 -6.68 3.47 7.90
N SER A 19 -6.04 2.90 6.88
CA SER A 19 -5.73 3.62 5.63
C SER A 19 -7.00 4.04 4.89
N ILE A 20 -7.96 3.13 4.74
CA ILE A 20 -9.24 3.41 4.08
C ILE A 20 -10.02 4.47 4.85
N CYS A 21 -10.17 4.32 6.18
CA CYS A 21 -10.94 5.24 7.00
C CYS A 21 -10.38 6.67 6.97
N ASN A 22 -9.07 6.82 6.72
CA ASN A 22 -8.42 8.11 6.63
C ASN A 22 -8.19 8.58 5.18
N GLY A 23 -8.62 7.81 4.17
CA GLY A 23 -8.42 8.14 2.76
C GLY A 23 -6.96 8.25 2.36
N VAL A 24 -6.07 7.47 2.98
CA VAL A 24 -4.64 7.45 2.68
C VAL A 24 -4.35 6.30 1.73
N PRO A 25 -3.75 6.53 0.56
CA PRO A 25 -3.39 5.46 -0.37
C PRO A 25 -2.17 4.67 0.14
N MET A 26 -2.07 3.40 -0.25
CA MET A 26 -1.11 2.46 0.31
C MET A 26 -0.03 2.01 -0.68
N VAL A 27 1.19 1.78 -0.17
CA VAL A 27 2.18 0.89 -0.79
C VAL A 27 2.24 -0.37 0.05
N MET A 28 1.86 -1.49 -0.54
CA MET A 28 1.62 -2.75 0.16
C MET A 28 2.75 -3.74 -0.08
N MET A 29 3.35 -4.27 0.99
CA MET A 29 4.40 -5.29 0.95
C MET A 29 3.99 -6.49 1.82
N PRO A 30 3.05 -7.32 1.34
CA PRO A 30 2.55 -8.45 2.12
C PRO A 30 3.69 -9.44 2.41
N LEU A 31 3.69 -10.00 3.63
CA LEU A 31 4.73 -10.90 4.11
C LEU A 31 4.23 -12.35 4.25
N PHE A 32 3.04 -12.55 4.81
CA PHE A 32 2.47 -13.90 5.01
C PHE A 32 0.97 -13.86 5.36
N GLY A 33 0.33 -15.03 5.33
CA GLY A 33 -1.05 -15.20 5.77
C GLY A 33 -2.07 -14.48 4.89
N ASP A 34 -3.03 -13.78 5.51
CA ASP A 34 -4.11 -13.06 4.84
C ASP A 34 -3.66 -11.78 4.11
N GLN A 35 -2.41 -11.35 4.33
CA GLN A 35 -1.86 -10.11 3.79
C GLN A 35 -1.86 -10.09 2.24
N MET A 36 -1.58 -11.23 1.59
CA MET A 36 -1.57 -11.34 0.13
C MET A 36 -2.96 -11.09 -0.46
N ASP A 37 -3.98 -11.67 0.15
CA ASP A 37 -5.37 -11.49 -0.27
C ASP A 37 -5.86 -10.07 0.00
N ASN A 38 -5.50 -9.50 1.15
CA ASN A 38 -5.81 -8.12 1.48
C ASN A 38 -5.17 -7.14 0.48
N ALA A 39 -3.88 -7.33 0.16
CA ALA A 39 -3.18 -6.51 -0.82
C ALA A 39 -3.86 -6.56 -2.19
N THR A 40 -4.15 -7.77 -2.68
CA THR A 40 -4.85 -7.98 -3.96
C THR A 40 -6.22 -7.29 -3.98
N ARG A 41 -7.00 -7.39 -2.90
CA ARG A 41 -8.31 -6.74 -2.78
C ARG A 41 -8.21 -5.22 -2.75
N MET A 42 -7.15 -4.66 -2.18
CA MET A 42 -6.94 -3.22 -2.11
C MET A 42 -6.44 -2.65 -3.43
N GLU A 43 -5.50 -3.34 -4.07
CA GLU A 43 -4.96 -2.97 -5.38
C GLU A 43 -6.06 -3.00 -6.46
N THR A 44 -6.89 -4.05 -6.48
CA THR A 44 -8.05 -4.13 -7.39
C THR A 44 -9.10 -3.04 -7.17
N LYS A 45 -9.13 -2.44 -5.98
CA LYS A 45 -9.98 -1.29 -5.64
C LYS A 45 -9.31 0.06 -5.89
N GLY A 46 -8.08 0.08 -6.40
CA GLY A 46 -7.29 1.30 -6.61
C GLY A 46 -6.86 1.98 -5.30
N ALA A 47 -6.86 1.27 -4.17
CA ALA A 47 -6.50 1.83 -2.87
C ALA A 47 -4.97 1.88 -2.64
N GLY A 48 -4.18 1.38 -3.58
CA GLY A 48 -2.73 1.31 -3.47
C GLY A 48 -2.10 0.40 -4.52
N VAL A 49 -0.78 0.24 -4.41
CA VAL A 49 0.03 -0.67 -5.25
C VAL A 49 0.71 -1.72 -4.39
N THR A 50 0.94 -2.91 -4.93
CA THR A 50 1.65 -4.00 -4.24
C THR A 50 3.08 -4.13 -4.76
N LEU A 51 4.05 -4.26 -3.84
CA LEU A 51 5.44 -4.60 -4.14
C LEU A 51 5.81 -5.95 -3.51
N ASN A 52 6.62 -6.71 -4.22
CA ASN A 52 7.24 -7.92 -3.66
C ASN A 52 8.47 -7.53 -2.84
N VAL A 53 8.37 -7.68 -1.52
CA VAL A 53 9.45 -7.30 -0.56
C VAL A 53 10.78 -8.02 -0.82
N LEU A 54 10.75 -9.20 -1.45
CA LEU A 54 11.94 -10.01 -1.72
C LEU A 54 12.65 -9.64 -3.03
N GLU A 55 11.95 -8.95 -3.93
CA GLU A 55 12.42 -8.66 -5.29
C GLU A 55 12.59 -7.16 -5.55
N MET A 56 11.90 -6.32 -4.78
CA MET A 56 11.91 -4.86 -5.00
C MET A 56 13.27 -4.23 -4.72
N THR A 57 13.54 -3.16 -5.43
CA THR A 57 14.66 -2.25 -5.21
C THR A 57 14.19 -0.96 -4.52
N SER A 58 15.14 -0.13 -4.09
CA SER A 58 14.84 1.21 -3.58
C SER A 58 14.16 2.10 -4.64
N GLU A 59 14.47 1.90 -5.92
CA GLU A 59 13.86 2.62 -7.03
C GLU A 59 12.39 2.22 -7.22
N ASP A 60 12.06 0.93 -7.09
CA ASP A 60 10.68 0.46 -7.14
C ASP A 60 9.85 1.07 -6.01
N LEU A 61 10.41 1.18 -4.81
CA LEU A 61 9.74 1.82 -3.69
C LEU A 61 9.52 3.32 -3.92
N GLU A 62 10.52 4.03 -4.45
CA GLU A 62 10.40 5.45 -4.79
C GLU A 62 9.31 5.67 -5.85
N ASN A 63 9.28 4.83 -6.89
CA ASN A 63 8.30 4.90 -7.96
C ASN A 63 6.88 4.58 -7.45
N ALA A 64 6.73 3.56 -6.61
CA ALA A 64 5.46 3.22 -5.97
C ALA A 64 4.93 4.38 -5.10
N LEU A 65 5.80 5.01 -4.30
CA LEU A 65 5.44 6.18 -3.50
C LEU A 65 5.03 7.37 -4.38
N LYS A 66 5.78 7.66 -5.45
CA LYS A 66 5.42 8.72 -6.40
C LYS A 66 4.08 8.45 -7.06
N ALA A 67 3.80 7.21 -7.46
CA ALA A 67 2.53 6.82 -8.07
C ALA A 67 1.38 7.08 -7.10
N VAL A 68 1.41 6.55 -5.88
CA VAL A 68 0.29 6.69 -4.94
C VAL A 68 0.10 8.11 -4.40
N ILE A 69 1.14 8.95 -4.42
CA ILE A 69 1.05 10.35 -3.97
C ILE A 69 0.53 11.27 -5.07
N ASN A 70 0.91 11.03 -6.33
CA ASN A 70 0.67 11.96 -7.42
C ASN A 70 -0.44 11.52 -8.39
N ASP A 71 -0.62 10.22 -8.62
CA ASP A 71 -1.68 9.71 -9.49
C ASP A 71 -2.99 9.63 -8.69
N LYS A 72 -4.00 10.35 -9.17
CA LYS A 72 -5.37 10.35 -8.64
C LYS A 72 -6.32 9.66 -9.59
#